data_AF-A0A8S3ZPU5-F1
#
_entry.id   AF-A0A8S3ZPU5-F1
#
_cell.length_a   1.000
_cell.length_b   1.000
_cell.length_c   1.000
_cell.angle_alpha   90.00
_cell.angle_beta   90.00
_cell.angle_gamma   90.00
#
_symmetry.space_group_name_H-M   'P 1'
#
loop_
_entity.id
_entity.type
_entity.pdbx_description
1 polymer ?
#
loop_
_entity_poly.entity_id
_entity_poly.type
_entity_poly.pdbx_seq_one_letter_code
_entity_poly.pdbx_strand_id
1 'polypeptide(L)'
;ARSFKTNHLLVPMGSDFGYKDADKWYVNMDALIKTINGMDKSKSQRLHLIYSTPSCYTYHVNKARQVLETKSDDFFPYGIAPGVYWSGYFTTRGGFKMHIRRAGQILQ
;
A
#
# COMPACT_ATOMS: atom_id res chain seq x y z
N ALA A 1 9.67 -1.40 -11.24
CA ALA A 1 10.48 -2.44 -10.57
C ALA A 1 11.87 -1.96 -10.10
N ARG A 2 12.51 -0.97 -10.76
CA ARG A 2 13.88 -0.53 -10.40
C ARG A 2 14.03 0.05 -8.98
N SER A 3 12.93 0.50 -8.36
CA SER A 3 12.91 1.08 -7.01
C SER A 3 12.83 0.05 -5.87
N PHE A 4 12.64 -1.24 -6.17
CA PHE A 4 12.51 -2.31 -5.16
C PHE A 4 13.65 -3.32 -5.30
N LYS A 5 14.08 -3.92 -4.18
CA LYS A 5 15.17 -4.92 -4.17
C LYS A 5 14.75 -6.33 -4.60
N THR A 6 13.46 -6.60 -4.77
CA THR A 6 12.96 -7.95 -5.15
C THR A 6 12.20 -7.92 -6.47
N ASN A 7 12.00 -9.10 -7.07
CA ASN A 7 11.17 -9.29 -8.27
C ASN A 7 9.67 -9.40 -7.96
N HIS A 8 9.27 -9.12 -6.72
CA HIS A 8 7.87 -9.10 -6.31
C HIS A 8 7.40 -7.64 -6.24
N LEU A 9 6.31 -7.34 -6.95
CA LEU A 9 5.69 -6.02 -6.92
C LEU A 9 4.30 -6.13 -6.30
N LEU A 10 4.03 -5.31 -5.29
CA LEU A 10 2.69 -5.12 -4.76
C LEU A 10 1.99 -4.04 -5.58
N VAL A 11 0.82 -4.36 -6.12
CA VAL A 11 -0.05 -3.41 -6.80
C VAL A 11 -1.35 -3.30 -6.00
N PRO A 12 -1.55 -2.22 -5.22
CA PRO A 12 -2.79 -2.01 -4.49
C PRO A 12 -3.93 -1.73 -5.46
N MET A 13 -4.84 -2.69 -5.63
CA MET A 13 -6.03 -2.55 -6.47
C MET A 13 -7.20 -2.10 -5.61
N GLY A 14 -7.39 -0.78 -5.46
CA GLY A 14 -8.48 -0.20 -4.68
C GLY A 14 -8.45 1.32 -4.63
N SER A 15 -9.45 1.91 -3.97
CA SER A 15 -9.57 3.35 -3.74
C SER A 15 -10.58 3.64 -2.62
N ASP A 16 -10.75 4.90 -2.26
CA ASP A 16 -11.74 5.35 -1.29
C ASP A 16 -13.14 4.91 -1.72
N PHE A 17 -13.81 4.15 -0.85
CA PHE A 17 -15.11 3.53 -1.15
C PHE A 17 -15.11 2.71 -2.46
N GLY A 18 -13.97 2.11 -2.81
CA GLY A 18 -13.87 1.14 -3.90
C GLY A 18 -14.67 -0.14 -3.65
N TYR A 19 -14.79 -0.99 -4.67
CA TYR A 19 -15.50 -2.28 -4.60
C TYR A 19 -16.97 -2.24 -4.17
N LYS A 20 -17.66 -1.09 -4.21
CA LYS A 20 -19.14 -1.05 -4.04
C LYS A 20 -19.85 -1.98 -5.03
N ASP A 21 -19.31 -2.05 -6.24
CA ASP A 21 -19.63 -3.05 -7.26
C ASP A 21 -18.35 -3.83 -7.53
N ALA A 22 -18.14 -4.89 -6.75
CA ALA A 22 -16.92 -5.67 -6.76
C ALA A 22 -16.72 -6.43 -8.07
N ASP A 23 -17.82 -6.86 -8.71
CA ASP A 23 -17.79 -7.65 -9.95
C ASP A 23 -17.07 -6.90 -11.07
N LYS A 24 -17.29 -5.57 -11.19
CA LYS A 24 -16.57 -4.74 -12.16
C LYS A 24 -15.05 -4.75 -11.96
N TRP A 25 -14.57 -4.84 -10.72
CA TRP A 25 -13.15 -4.94 -10.44
C TRP A 25 -12.61 -6.32 -10.81
N TYR A 26 -13.27 -7.37 -10.34
CA TYR A 26 -12.82 -8.75 -10.54
C TYR A 26 -12.86 -9.18 -12.00
N VAL A 27 -13.90 -8.85 -12.77
CA VAL A 27 -13.97 -9.18 -14.21
C VAL A 27 -12.80 -8.58 -14.98
N ASN A 28 -12.44 -7.33 -14.70
CA ASN A 28 -11.33 -6.66 -15.36
C ASN A 28 -9.97 -7.21 -14.90
N MET A 29 -9.80 -7.49 -13.61
CA MET A 29 -8.58 -8.09 -13.08
C MET A 29 -8.37 -9.51 -13.61
N ASP A 30 -9.42 -10.33 -13.70
CA ASP A 30 -9.37 -11.69 -14.26
C ASP A 30 -8.95 -11.65 -15.73
N ALA A 31 -9.55 -10.75 -16.51
CA ALA A 31 -9.18 -10.56 -17.91
C ALA A 31 -7.71 -10.15 -18.06
N LEU A 32 -7.23 -9.24 -17.21
CA LEU A 32 -5.84 -8.78 -17.20
C LEU A 32 -4.87 -9.91 -16.83
N ILE A 33 -5.15 -10.65 -15.75
CA ILE A 33 -4.35 -11.78 -15.26
C ILE A 33 -4.27 -12.86 -16.34
N LYS A 34 -5.41 -13.24 -16.92
CA LYS A 34 -5.50 -14.27 -17.97
C LYS A 34 -4.69 -13.86 -19.20
N THR A 35 -4.86 -12.63 -19.65
CA THR A 35 -4.18 -12.11 -20.84
C THR A 35 -2.66 -12.09 -20.65
N ILE A 36 -2.17 -11.54 -19.53
CA ILE A 36 -0.73 -11.41 -19.29
C ILE A 36 -0.07 -12.75 -19.01
N ASN A 37 -0.71 -13.63 -18.22
CA ASN A 37 -0.14 -14.95 -17.92
C ASN A 37 -0.14 -15.88 -19.14
N GLY A 38 -1.04 -15.66 -20.11
CA GLY A 38 -1.14 -16.44 -21.35
C GLY A 38 -0.28 -15.94 -22.51
N MET A 39 0.35 -14.76 -22.40
CA MET A 39 1.26 -14.24 -23.44
C MET A 39 2.51 -15.11 -23.58
N ASP A 40 3.03 -15.19 -24.80
CA ASP A 40 4.27 -15.89 -25.10
C ASP A 40 5.46 -15.26 -24.35
N LYS A 41 6.02 -16.04 -23.41
CA LYS A 41 7.13 -15.65 -22.54
C LYS A 41 8.45 -15.44 -23.31
N SER A 42 8.49 -15.77 -24.60
CA SER A 42 9.63 -15.48 -25.48
C SER A 42 9.60 -14.06 -26.08
N LYS A 43 8.42 -13.41 -26.13
CA LYS A 43 8.22 -12.09 -26.76
C LYS A 43 7.96 -10.94 -25.78
N SER A 44 7.54 -11.23 -24.55
CA SER A 44 7.27 -10.25 -23.49
C SER A 44 8.15 -10.47 -22.28
N GLN A 45 8.42 -9.42 -21.49
CA GLN A 45 9.01 -9.56 -20.15
C GLN A 45 8.21 -10.62 -19.37
N ARG A 46 8.91 -11.55 -18.70
CA ARG A 46 8.31 -12.64 -17.91
C ARG A 46 7.58 -12.09 -16.69
N LEU A 47 6.41 -11.53 -16.90
CA LEU A 47 5.49 -11.10 -15.86
C LEU A 47 4.58 -12.27 -15.47
N HIS A 48 4.29 -12.36 -14.18
CA HIS A 48 3.31 -13.28 -13.65
C HIS A 48 2.43 -12.52 -12.67
N LEU A 49 1.14 -12.41 -13.01
CA LEU A 49 0.16 -11.72 -12.19
C LEU A 49 -0.68 -12.75 -11.42
N ILE A 50 -0.93 -12.44 -10.16
CA ILE A 50 -1.79 -13.23 -9.27
C ILE A 50 -2.61 -12.29 -8.40
N TYR A 51 -3.79 -12.75 -7.98
CA TYR A 51 -4.39 -12.20 -6.77
C TYR A 51 -3.51 -12.52 -5.58
N SER A 52 -3.39 -11.56 -4.67
CA SER A 52 -2.54 -11.69 -3.50
C SER A 52 -3.06 -10.81 -2.37
N THR A 53 -2.43 -10.97 -1.21
CA THR A 53 -2.67 -10.15 -0.03
C THR A 53 -1.34 -9.53 0.42
N PRO A 54 -1.36 -8.47 1.23
CA PRO A 54 -0.13 -7.88 1.76
C PRO A 54 0.75 -8.90 2.52
N SER A 55 0.16 -9.87 3.21
CA SER A 55 0.89 -10.93 3.92
C SER A 55 1.57 -11.93 2.97
N CYS A 56 0.89 -12.33 1.88
CA CYS A 56 1.51 -13.16 0.85
C CYS A 56 2.68 -12.41 0.17
N TYR A 57 2.52 -11.11 -0.11
CA TYR A 57 3.59 -10.30 -0.67
C TYR A 57 4.82 -10.24 0.25
N THR A 58 4.63 -9.90 1.53
CA THR A 58 5.76 -9.80 2.48
C THR A 58 6.43 -11.16 2.72
N TYR A 59 5.67 -12.26 2.72
CA TYR A 59 6.22 -13.61 2.75
C TYR A 59 7.22 -13.85 1.61
N HIS A 60 6.84 -13.51 0.36
CA HIS A 60 7.70 -13.68 -0.81
C HIS A 60 8.91 -12.73 -0.82
N VAL A 61 8.72 -11.49 -0.36
CA VAL A 61 9.83 -10.53 -0.19
C VAL A 61 10.86 -11.06 0.82
N ASN A 62 10.41 -11.56 1.97
CA ASN A 62 11.29 -12.14 2.99
C ASN A 62 11.99 -13.41 2.48
N LYS A 63 11.28 -14.25 1.71
CA LYS A 63 11.84 -15.46 1.09
C LYS A 63 12.93 -15.15 0.06
N ALA A 64 12.92 -13.98 -0.56
CA ALA A 64 13.94 -13.54 -1.50
C ALA A 64 15.29 -13.19 -0.84
N ARG A 65 15.38 -13.20 0.51
CA ARG A 65 16.60 -13.01 1.31
C ARG A 65 17.45 -11.80 0.89
N GLN A 66 16.80 -10.70 0.53
CA GLN A 66 17.48 -9.46 0.18
C GLN A 66 17.87 -8.68 1.43
N VAL A 67 19.01 -8.00 1.39
CA VAL A 67 19.44 -7.09 2.46
C VAL A 67 18.68 -5.77 2.33
N LEU A 68 17.78 -5.52 3.28
CA LEU A 68 17.02 -4.27 3.38
C LEU A 68 17.74 -3.28 4.30
N GLU A 69 17.46 -2.00 4.10
CA GLU A 69 18.00 -0.93 4.95
C GLU A 69 17.22 -0.83 6.26
N THR A 70 17.92 -0.48 7.32
CA THR A 70 17.32 -0.27 8.65
C THR A 70 16.86 1.18 8.78
N LYS A 71 15.63 1.39 9.27
CA LYS A 71 15.08 2.70 9.64
C LYS A 71 14.65 2.66 11.10
N SER A 72 15.10 3.64 11.90
CA SER A 72 14.84 3.70 13.35
C SER A 72 13.82 4.77 13.77
N ASP A 73 13.78 5.90 13.07
CA ASP A 73 12.99 7.06 13.50
C ASP A 73 11.60 7.09 12.84
N ASP A 74 10.83 8.15 13.06
CA ASP A 74 9.51 8.33 12.46
C ASP A 74 9.54 8.85 11.00
N PHE A 75 8.34 9.18 10.50
CA PHE A 75 8.10 9.78 9.17
C PHE A 75 7.41 11.15 9.28
N PHE A 76 7.56 11.88 10.39
CA PHE A 76 6.97 13.21 10.57
C PHE A 76 7.98 14.34 10.33
N PRO A 77 7.53 15.51 9.82
CA PRO A 77 6.19 15.79 9.30
C PRO A 77 6.02 15.29 7.85
N TYR A 78 4.81 14.85 7.52
CA TYR A 78 4.48 14.50 6.14
C TYR A 78 4.35 15.76 5.27
N GLY A 79 5.02 15.76 4.12
CA GLY A 79 4.97 16.84 3.14
C GLY A 79 4.84 16.28 1.73
N ILE A 80 4.01 16.91 0.90
CA ILE A 80 3.75 16.48 -0.48
C ILE A 80 4.65 17.22 -1.47
N ALA A 81 4.90 18.50 -1.21
CA ALA A 81 5.72 19.38 -2.03
C ALA A 81 6.46 20.39 -1.14
N PRO A 82 7.52 21.05 -1.62
CA PRO A 82 8.20 22.10 -0.87
C PRO A 82 7.20 23.16 -0.36
N GLY A 83 7.19 23.41 0.94
CA GLY A 83 6.27 24.35 1.60
C GLY A 83 4.86 23.81 1.89
N VAL A 84 4.52 22.59 1.47
CA VAL A 84 3.22 21.95 1.72
C VAL A 84 3.37 20.83 2.75
N TYR A 85 3.38 21.21 4.03
CA TYR A 85 3.53 20.30 5.16
C TYR A 85 2.21 20.12 5.91
N TRP A 86 1.90 18.88 6.25
CA TRP A 86 0.68 18.52 6.96
C TRP A 86 0.92 18.59 8.47
N SER A 87 1.29 19.76 8.99
CA SER A 87 1.45 19.99 10.43
C SER A 87 0.22 20.68 11.07
N GLY A 88 -0.64 21.32 10.27
CA GLY A 88 -1.82 22.02 10.78
C GLY A 88 -2.85 21.11 11.48
N TYR A 89 -2.94 19.83 11.10
CA TYR A 89 -3.86 18.90 11.75
C TYR A 89 -3.42 18.52 13.18
N PHE A 90 -2.19 18.86 13.59
CA PHE A 90 -1.76 18.72 14.98
C PHE A 90 -2.60 19.57 15.93
N THR A 91 -3.04 20.77 15.50
CA THR A 91 -3.82 21.71 16.33
C THR A 91 -5.29 21.86 15.91
N THR A 92 -5.63 21.53 14.65
CA THR A 92 -7.00 21.62 14.13
C THR A 92 -8.01 20.90 15.03
N ARG A 93 -9.15 21.54 15.33
CA ARG A 93 -10.20 21.04 16.25
C ARG A 93 -9.68 20.74 17.67
N GLY A 94 -8.97 21.71 18.28
CA GLY A 94 -8.36 21.56 19.61
C GLY A 94 -9.31 21.11 20.73
N GLY A 95 -10.55 21.61 20.76
CA GLY A 95 -11.55 21.18 21.75
C GLY A 95 -11.87 19.68 21.66
N PHE A 96 -11.95 19.13 20.45
CA PHE A 96 -12.19 17.70 20.24
C PHE A 96 -10.99 16.85 20.68
N LYS A 97 -9.76 17.30 20.39
CA LYS A 97 -8.53 16.64 20.87
C LYS A 97 -8.47 16.61 22.40
N MET A 98 -8.87 17.70 23.07
CA MET A 98 -8.96 17.74 24.53
C MET A 98 -10.00 16.77 25.07
N HIS A 99 -11.17 16.69 24.42
CA HIS A 99 -12.22 15.76 24.80
C HIS A 99 -11.75 14.29 24.71
N ILE A 100 -11.09 13.90 23.62
CA ILE A 100 -10.48 12.56 23.48
C ILE A 100 -9.49 12.27 24.62
N ARG A 101 -8.61 13.23 24.97
CA ARG A 101 -7.62 13.05 26.04
C ARG A 101 -8.29 12.82 27.40
N ARG A 102 -9.35 13.57 27.72
CA ARG A 102 -10.10 13.39 28.97
C ARG A 102 -10.87 12.06 29.00
N ALA A 103 -11.53 11.70 27.90
CA ALA A 103 -12.25 10.44 27.80
C ALA A 103 -11.30 9.22 27.92
N GLY A 104 -10.11 9.29 27.32
CA GLY A 104 -9.11 8.22 27.41
C GLY A 104 -8.64 7.94 28.83
N GLN A 105 -8.57 8.95 29.70
CA GLN A 105 -8.22 8.76 31.12
C GLN A 105 -9.29 8.01 31.91
N ILE A 106 -10.55 8.04 31.47
CA ILE A 106 -11.67 7.36 32.14
C ILE A 106 -11.74 5.88 31.73
N LEU A 107 -11.20 5.52 30.55
CA LEU A 107 -11.26 4.17 29.98
C LEU A 107 -9.98 3.35 30.21
N GLN A 108 -9.05 3.84 31.02
CA GLN A 108 -7.84 3.15 31.47
C GLN A 108 -8.02 2.65 32.90
#